data_AF-A0A940LKI4-F1
#
_entry.id   AF-A0A940LKI4-F1
#
_cell.length_a   1.000
_cell.length_b   1.000
_cell.length_c   1.000
_cell.angle_alpha   90.00
_cell.angle_beta   90.00
_cell.angle_gamma   90.00
#
_symmetry.space_group_name_H-M   'P 1'
#
loop_
_entity.id
_entity.type
_entity.pdbx_description
1 polymer ?
#
loop_
_entity_poly.entity_id
_entity_poly.type
_entity_poly.pdbx_seq_one_letter_code
_entity_poly.pdbx_strand_id
1 'polypeptide(L)'
;MRKPRDFDAELKSLEDKAKTLKERKVKQLGELVIATGADALDIDILAGGLLDLADAGNVARKEGWRKRGAGFFRGDKVGAPPSAGGDQ
;
A
#
# COMPACT_ATOMS: atom_id res chain seq x y z
N MET A 1 18.09 43.85 -3.56
CA MET A 1 19.04 42.73 -3.77
C MET A 1 18.37 41.44 -3.34
N ARG A 2 18.14 40.49 -4.25
CA ARG A 2 17.60 39.16 -3.87
C ARG A 2 18.75 38.34 -3.29
N LYS A 3 18.56 37.78 -2.10
CA LYS A 3 19.53 36.88 -1.45
C LYS A 3 19.91 35.75 -2.44
N PRO A 4 21.21 35.41 -2.57
CA PRO A 4 21.62 34.24 -3.33
C PRO A 4 20.84 33.04 -2.81
N ARG A 5 20.26 32.30 -3.76
CA ARG A 5 19.45 31.13 -3.49
C ARG A 5 20.35 30.08 -2.86
N ASP A 6 20.01 29.66 -1.63
CA ASP A 6 20.80 28.71 -0.86
C ASP A 6 20.48 27.29 -1.37
N PHE A 7 21.19 26.88 -2.41
CA PHE A 7 21.02 25.57 -3.04
C PHE A 7 21.34 24.42 -2.09
N ASP A 8 22.23 24.63 -1.11
CA ASP A 8 22.56 23.62 -0.11
C ASP A 8 21.37 23.38 0.84
N ALA A 9 20.67 24.45 1.23
CA ALA A 9 19.44 24.35 2.01
C ALA A 9 18.29 23.69 1.21
N GLU A 10 18.14 24.02 -0.08
CA GLU A 10 17.16 23.36 -0.96
C GLU A 10 17.46 21.87 -1.15
N LEU A 11 18.74 21.52 -1.38
CA LEU A 11 19.18 20.14 -1.56
C LEU A 11 18.93 19.31 -0.29
N LYS A 12 19.33 19.84 0.88
CA LYS A 12 19.07 19.19 2.16
C LYS A 12 17.58 18.98 2.43
N SER A 13 16.75 19.98 2.11
CA SER A 13 15.30 19.85 2.24
C SER A 13 14.72 18.76 1.35
N LEU A 14 15.26 18.57 0.13
CA LEU A 14 14.83 17.52 -0.78
C LEU A 14 15.27 16.13 -0.30
N GLU A 15 16.49 16.01 0.22
CA GLU A 15 17.00 14.76 0.80
C GLU A 15 16.17 14.32 2.02
N ASP A 16 15.87 15.24 2.94
CA ASP A 16 15.05 14.97 4.12
C ASP A 16 13.62 14.53 3.74
N LYS A 17 13.04 15.17 2.70
CA LYS A 17 11.74 14.77 2.15
C LYS A 17 11.81 13.38 1.51
N ALA A 18 12.84 13.09 0.72
CA ALA A 18 13.02 11.79 0.09
C ALA A 18 13.15 10.68 1.14
N LYS A 19 13.92 10.93 2.22
CA LYS A 19 14.06 10.01 3.35
C LYS A 19 12.72 9.76 4.04
N THR A 20 11.99 10.82 4.37
CA THR A 20 10.66 10.73 5.00
C THR A 20 9.67 9.94 4.14
N LEU A 21 9.67 10.16 2.82
CA LEU A 21 8.82 9.42 1.89
C LEU A 21 9.19 7.93 1.83
N LYS A 22 10.49 7.62 1.84
CA LYS A 22 10.98 6.24 1.86
C LYS A 22 10.55 5.52 3.14
N GLU A 23 10.75 6.15 4.30
CA GLU A 23 10.33 5.61 5.60
C GLU A 23 8.82 5.36 5.64
N ARG A 24 8.01 6.32 5.18
CA ARG A 24 6.56 6.16 5.09
C ARG A 24 6.17 5.00 4.19
N LYS A 25 6.82 4.85 3.03
CA LYS A 25 6.55 3.75 2.09
C LYS A 25 6.87 2.40 2.73
N VAL A 26 8.00 2.28 3.41
CA VAL A 26 8.38 1.05 4.12
C VAL A 26 7.36 0.71 5.19
N LYS A 27 6.95 1.69 5.99
CA LYS A 27 5.91 1.50 7.02
C LYS A 27 4.59 1.03 6.43
N GLN A 28 4.11 1.69 5.37
CA GLN A 28 2.85 1.32 4.69
C GLN A 28 2.89 -0.09 4.10
N LEU A 29 4.03 -0.51 3.54
CA LEU A 29 4.20 -1.88 3.05
C LEU A 29 4.19 -2.89 4.21
N GLY A 30 4.85 -2.58 5.33
CA GLY A 30 4.80 -3.41 6.53
C GLY A 30 3.37 -3.55 7.08
N GLU A 31 2.63 -2.45 7.17
CA GLU A 31 1.22 -2.45 7.57
C GLU A 31 0.36 -3.31 6.63
N LEU A 32 0.60 -3.25 5.32
CA LEU A 32 -0.11 -4.07 4.35
C LEU A 32 0.18 -5.57 4.52
N VAL A 33 1.43 -5.95 4.76
CA VAL A 33 1.82 -7.35 5.01
C VAL A 33 1.07 -7.88 6.23
N ILE A 34 1.03 -7.11 7.32
CA ILE A 34 0.28 -7.47 8.54
C ILE A 34 -1.22 -7.54 8.26
N ALA A 35 -1.80 -6.54 7.60
CA ALA A 35 -3.24 -6.48 7.35
C ALA A 35 -3.73 -7.62 6.43
N THR A 36 -2.87 -8.12 5.54
CA THR A 36 -3.15 -9.27 4.68
C THR A 36 -2.89 -10.62 5.36
N GLY A 37 -2.35 -10.63 6.58
CA GLY A 37 -1.94 -11.83 7.32
C GLY A 37 -0.71 -12.52 6.73
N ALA A 38 0.02 -11.84 5.84
CA ALA A 38 1.22 -12.37 5.19
C ALA A 38 2.43 -12.39 6.13
N ASP A 39 2.36 -11.70 7.27
CA ASP A 39 3.36 -11.73 8.34
C ASP A 39 3.47 -13.10 9.05
N ALA A 40 2.43 -13.94 8.94
CA ALA A 40 2.44 -15.31 9.46
C ALA A 40 3.17 -16.30 8.53
N LEU A 41 3.52 -15.88 7.30
CA LEU A 41 4.24 -16.73 6.35
C LEU A 41 5.74 -16.70 6.64
N ASP A 42 6.42 -17.78 6.27
CA ASP A 42 7.88 -17.79 6.25
C ASP A 42 8.42 -16.76 5.23
N ILE A 43 9.54 -16.11 5.57
CA ILE A 43 10.11 -15.03 4.78
C ILE A 43 10.51 -15.47 3.38
N ASP A 44 10.97 -16.71 3.20
CA ASP A 44 11.36 -17.25 1.90
C ASP A 44 10.12 -17.53 1.04
N ILE A 45 9.03 -17.99 1.65
CA ILE A 45 7.74 -18.21 0.97
C ILE A 45 7.13 -16.88 0.52
N LEU A 46 7.14 -15.87 1.41
CA LEU A 46 6.66 -14.53 1.08
C LEU A 46 7.48 -13.92 -0.07
N ALA A 47 8.80 -14.03 0.00
CA ALA A 47 9.70 -13.56 -1.04
C ALA A 47 9.43 -14.26 -2.39
N GLY A 48 9.29 -15.58 -2.39
CA GLY A 48 8.97 -16.36 -3.59
C GLY A 48 7.64 -15.93 -4.22
N GLY A 49 6.59 -15.76 -3.42
CA GLY A 49 5.29 -15.29 -3.89
C GLY A 49 5.35 -13.88 -4.50
N LEU A 50 6.13 -12.96 -3.91
CA LEU A 50 6.32 -11.62 -4.45
C LEU A 50 7.10 -11.62 -5.78
N LEU A 51 8.08 -12.50 -5.93
CA LEU A 51 8.81 -12.69 -7.20
C LEU A 51 7.88 -13.23 -8.29
N ASP A 52 7.07 -14.25 -7.99
CA ASP A 52 6.08 -14.80 -8.91
C ASP A 52 5.05 -13.74 -9.36
N LEU A 53 4.63 -12.87 -8.42
CA LEU A 53 3.75 -11.73 -8.70
C LEU A 53 4.42 -10.70 -9.62
N ALA A 54 5.72 -10.42 -9.41
CA ALA A 54 6.49 -9.47 -10.20
C ALA A 54 6.73 -9.97 -11.64
N ASP A 55 7.08 -11.26 -11.77
CA ASP A 55 7.39 -11.93 -13.03
C ASP A 55 6.16 -12.28 -13.86
N ALA A 56 4.96 -12.13 -13.30
CA ALA A 56 3.72 -12.37 -14.03
C ALA A 56 3.57 -11.41 -15.23
N GLY A 57 3.99 -11.86 -16.41
CA GLY A 57 3.86 -11.13 -17.68
C GLY A 57 2.44 -11.13 -18.27
N ASN A 58 1.52 -11.96 -17.73
CA ASN A 58 0.17 -12.07 -18.25
C ASN A 58 -0.76 -10.99 -17.67
N VAL A 59 -1.23 -10.09 -18.54
CA VAL A 59 -2.17 -9.00 -18.21
C VAL A 59 -3.44 -9.51 -17.52
N ALA A 60 -4.00 -10.64 -17.96
CA ALA A 60 -5.21 -11.21 -17.37
C ALA A 60 -5.00 -11.67 -15.92
N ARG A 61 -3.83 -12.23 -15.62
CA ARG A 61 -3.47 -12.66 -14.25
C ARG A 61 -3.32 -11.44 -13.33
N LYS A 62 -2.67 -10.38 -13.83
CA LYS A 62 -2.54 -9.09 -13.13
C LYS A 62 -3.88 -8.42 -12.84
N GLU A 63 -4.81 -8.46 -13.79
CA GLU A 63 -6.18 -7.93 -13.58
C GLU A 63 -6.95 -8.72 -12.52
N GLY A 64 -6.83 -10.05 -12.50
CA GLY A 64 -7.42 -10.88 -11.44
C GLY A 64 -6.93 -10.50 -10.04
N TRP A 65 -5.61 -10.34 -9.89
CA TRP A 65 -5.01 -9.90 -8.63
C TRP A 65 -5.39 -8.46 -8.27
N ARG A 66 -5.44 -7.54 -9.24
CA ARG A 66 -5.90 -6.17 -9.04
C ARG A 66 -7.34 -6.13 -8.53
N LYS A 67 -8.24 -6.93 -9.10
CA LYS A 67 -9.65 -7.01 -8.65
C LYS A 67 -9.76 -7.53 -7.22
N ARG A 68 -9.00 -8.59 -6.89
CA ARG A 68 -8.96 -9.18 -5.54
C ARG A 68 -8.36 -8.22 -4.51
N GLY A 69 -7.23 -7.59 -4.82
CA GLY A 69 -6.60 -6.58 -3.98
C GLY A 69 -7.51 -5.37 -3.75
N ALA A 70 -8.18 -4.88 -4.78
CA ALA A 70 -9.16 -3.81 -4.61
C ALA A 70 -10.37 -4.25 -3.76
N GLY A 71 -10.72 -5.54 -3.74
CA GLY A 71 -11.73 -6.09 -2.82
C GLY A 71 -11.29 -5.99 -1.36
N PHE A 72 -10.03 -6.33 -1.07
CA PHE A 72 -9.43 -6.21 0.27
C PHE A 72 -9.52 -4.76 0.81
N PHE A 73 -9.19 -3.76 -0.01
CA PHE A 73 -9.25 -2.35 0.41
C PHE A 73 -10.64 -1.73 0.43
N ARG A 74 -11.63 -2.33 -0.26
CA ARG A 74 -13.00 -1.80 -0.26
C ARG A 74 -13.75 -2.08 1.02
N GLY A 75 -13.31 -3.07 1.81
CA GLY A 75 -14.03 -3.54 2.99
C GLY A 75 -15.34 -4.22 2.56
N ASP A 76 -15.59 -5.42 3.05
CA ASP A 76 -16.90 -6.04 2.88
C ASP A 76 -17.92 -5.26 3.74
N LYS A 77 -18.48 -4.20 3.17
CA LYS A 77 -19.68 -3.51 3.65
C LYS A 77 -20.93 -4.27 3.17
N VAL A 78 -20.94 -5.59 3.24
CA VAL A 78 -22.16 -6.40 3.08
C VAL A 78 -22.58 -6.87 4.47
N GLY A 79 -23.13 -5.94 5.25
CA GLY A 79 -23.54 -6.25 6.62
C GLY A 79 -24.06 -5.06 7.43
N ALA A 80 -24.70 -4.08 6.79
CA ALA A 80 -25.65 -3.24 7.50
C ALA A 80 -27.05 -3.73 7.09
N PRO A 81 -27.85 -4.34 7.99
CA PRO A 81 -29.20 -4.72 7.66
C PRO A 81 -30.02 -3.47 7.28
N PRO A 82 -31.00 -3.58 6.37
CA PRO A 82 -31.87 -2.46 6.07
C PRO A 82 -32.56 -2.04 7.36
N SER A 83 -32.48 -0.75 7.69
CA SER A 83 -33.28 -0.14 8.76
C SER A 83 -34.74 -0.53 8.54
N ALA A 84 -35.23 -1.47 9.34
CA ALA A 84 -36.64 -1.74 9.44
C ALA A 84 -37.25 -0.51 10.12
N GLY A 85 -37.89 0.34 9.31
CA GLY A 85 -39.00 1.12 9.82
C GLY A 85 -40.02 0.14 10.41
N GLY A 86 -40.34 0.35 11.68
CA GLY A 86 -41.33 -0.40 12.43
C GLY A 86 -41.95 0.53 13.45
N ASP A 87 -43.22 0.81 13.22
CA ASP A 87 -44.14 1.73 13.88
C ASP A 87 -44.14 1.67 15.43
N GLN A 88 -44.12 2.84 16.07
CA GLN A 88 -44.86 3.11 17.31
C GLN A 88 -45.09 4.60 17.52
#